data_AF-D8T6T6-F1
#
_entry.id   AF-D8T6T6-F1
#
_cell.length_a   1.000
_cell.length_b   1.000
_cell.length_c   1.000
_cell.angle_alpha   90.00
_cell.angle_beta   90.00
_cell.angle_gamma   90.00
#
_symmetry.space_group_name_H-M   'P 1'
#
loop_
_entity.id
_entity.type
_entity.pdbx_description
1 polymer ?
#
loop_
_entity_poly.entity_id
_entity_poly.type
_entity_poly.pdbx_seq_one_letter_code
_entity_poly.pdbx_strand_id
1 'polypeptide(L)'
;SSKVPRRLQFFMQDRQLIANNTGVEVAAEGGNLTRYAFGTVFVIDDPITETTSNTSKVVGRGQGMYLVESRSNFHLLVSFSAYLENPQYNGTIVFHGSYKALEPTRELPIIAGTGDFRGITGYAIVST
;
A
#
# COMPACT_ATOMS: atom_id res chain seq x y z
N SER A 1 3.61 5.87 -28.24
CA SER A 1 4.39 4.93 -27.43
C SER A 1 4.05 5.19 -25.97
N SER A 2 3.61 4.20 -25.20
CA SER A 2 3.36 4.37 -23.75
C SER A 2 4.70 4.57 -23.04
N LYS A 3 4.80 5.59 -22.19
CA LYS A 3 6.00 5.83 -21.35
C LYS A 3 6.12 4.83 -20.19
N VAL A 4 5.03 4.11 -19.88
CA VAL A 4 4.95 3.24 -18.69
C VAL A 4 5.36 1.80 -19.04
N PRO A 5 6.28 1.19 -18.27
CA PRO A 5 6.65 -0.21 -18.47
C PRO A 5 5.50 -1.16 -18.06
N ARG A 6 5.44 -2.34 -18.69
CA ARG A 6 4.43 -3.37 -18.37
C ARG A 6 4.62 -4.01 -16.99
N ARG A 7 5.81 -3.87 -16.40
CA ARG A 7 6.15 -4.35 -15.07
C ARG A 7 6.90 -3.25 -14.33
N LEU A 8 6.43 -2.94 -13.12
CA LEU A 8 7.06 -2.02 -12.19
C LEU A 8 7.38 -2.77 -10.91
N GLN A 9 8.46 -2.36 -10.27
CA GLN A 9 8.84 -2.82 -8.94
C GLN A 9 9.27 -1.60 -8.14
N PHE A 10 8.72 -1.49 -6.94
CA PHE A 10 9.07 -0.47 -5.96
C PHE A 10 8.82 -1.03 -4.55
N PHE A 11 9.35 -0.36 -3.55
CA PHE A 11 9.28 -0.79 -2.16
C PHE A 11 8.55 0.26 -1.34
N MET A 12 7.55 -0.14 -0.54
CA MET A 12 6.78 0.75 0.30
C MET A 12 7.20 0.53 1.76
N GLN A 13 7.50 1.62 2.46
CA GLN A 13 8.09 1.58 3.80
C GLN A 13 7.05 1.97 4.85
N ASP A 14 6.22 1.01 5.26
CA ASP A 14 5.27 1.21 6.36
C ASP A 14 6.02 1.22 7.70
N ARG A 15 6.01 2.37 8.37
CA ARG A 15 6.81 2.63 9.57
C ARG A 15 5.90 2.92 10.75
N GLN A 16 5.42 1.88 11.39
CA GLN A 16 4.59 1.98 12.59
C GLN A 16 5.42 2.04 13.88
N LEU A 17 4.86 2.68 14.92
CA LEU A 17 5.38 2.63 16.29
C LEU A 17 6.83 3.14 16.48
N ILE A 18 7.33 3.93 15.53
CA ILE A 18 8.64 4.59 15.60
C ILE A 18 8.50 6.11 15.46
N ALA A 19 9.55 6.86 15.82
CA ALA A 19 9.62 8.30 15.51
C ALA A 19 9.48 8.53 14.00
N ASN A 20 8.68 9.51 13.59
CA ASN A 20 8.24 9.72 12.20
C ASN A 20 7.37 8.58 11.65
N ASN A 21 6.37 8.19 12.44
CA ASN A 21 5.35 7.21 12.06
C ASN A 21 4.65 7.61 10.75
N THR A 22 4.61 6.70 9.79
CA THR A 22 3.93 6.91 8.49
C THR A 22 2.55 6.23 8.42
N GLY A 23 2.21 5.40 9.41
CA GLY A 23 0.94 4.69 9.55
C GLY A 23 0.30 4.90 10.92
N VAL A 24 -0.84 5.59 10.98
CA VAL A 24 -1.50 5.92 12.25
C VAL A 24 -2.81 5.15 12.39
N GLU A 25 -3.00 4.50 13.54
CA GLU A 25 -4.29 3.93 13.93
C GLU A 25 -5.29 5.08 14.19
N VAL A 26 -6.40 5.09 13.44
CA VAL A 26 -7.45 6.12 13.54
C VAL A 26 -8.75 5.61 14.14
N ALA A 27 -8.91 4.29 14.22
CA ALA A 27 -10.02 3.64 14.89
C ALA A 27 -9.60 2.24 15.37
N ALA A 28 -10.00 1.87 16.57
CA ALA A 28 -9.96 0.50 17.09
C ALA A 28 -11.06 0.30 18.13
N GLU A 29 -11.65 -0.88 18.17
CA GLU A 29 -12.62 -1.25 19.20
C GLU A 29 -11.89 -1.41 20.54
N GLY A 30 -12.02 -0.42 21.43
CA GLY A 30 -11.60 -0.50 22.83
C GLY A 30 -10.11 -0.81 23.06
N GLY A 31 -9.23 -0.50 22.10
CA GLY A 31 -7.81 -0.83 22.18
C GLY A 31 -7.47 -2.24 21.70
N ASN A 32 -8.08 -2.70 20.60
CA ASN A 32 -7.77 -3.97 19.93
C ASN A 32 -8.15 -5.20 20.80
N LEU A 33 -9.43 -5.27 21.18
CA LEU A 33 -9.95 -6.31 22.09
C LEU A 33 -10.21 -7.67 21.41
N THR A 34 -10.11 -7.75 20.08
CA THR A 34 -10.34 -8.97 19.32
C THR A 34 -9.02 -9.63 18.95
N ARG A 35 -9.00 -10.96 18.78
CA ARG A 35 -7.78 -11.75 18.50
C ARG A 35 -6.91 -11.20 17.36
N TYR A 36 -7.53 -10.58 16.35
CA TYR A 36 -6.86 -10.08 15.15
C TYR A 36 -6.98 -8.58 14.95
N ALA A 37 -7.47 -7.81 15.92
CA ALA A 37 -7.75 -6.38 15.75
C ALA A 37 -8.85 -6.06 14.74
N PHE A 38 -9.86 -6.92 14.64
CA PHE A 38 -11.03 -6.68 13.78
C PHE A 38 -11.59 -5.28 14.01
N GLY A 39 -11.80 -4.55 12.90
CA GLY A 39 -12.30 -3.18 12.91
C GLY A 39 -11.24 -2.11 13.12
N THR A 40 -9.98 -2.47 13.37
CA THR A 40 -8.89 -1.49 13.44
C THR A 40 -8.62 -0.92 12.05
N VAL A 41 -8.56 0.41 11.96
CA VAL A 41 -8.31 1.18 10.74
C VAL A 41 -7.04 2.00 10.90
N PHE A 42 -6.19 1.96 9.87
CA PHE A 42 -4.97 2.74 9.78
C PHE A 42 -5.04 3.67 8.56
N VAL A 43 -4.54 4.89 8.72
CA VAL A 43 -4.22 5.79 7.60
C VAL A 43 -2.72 5.78 7.38
N ILE A 44 -2.31 5.78 6.12
CA ILE A 44 -0.89 5.67 5.72
C ILE A 44 -0.47 6.80 4.79
N ASP A 45 0.78 7.21 4.94
CA ASP A 45 1.52 8.08 4.04
C ASP A 45 2.99 7.62 4.02
N ASP A 46 3.22 6.50 3.33
CA ASP A 46 4.48 5.76 3.35
C ASP A 46 5.41 6.19 2.21
N PRO A 47 6.73 6.30 2.43
CA PRO A 47 7.67 6.55 1.35
C PRO A 47 7.76 5.31 0.46
N ILE A 48 7.75 5.55 -0.86
CA ILE A 48 8.06 4.54 -1.87
C ILE A 48 9.52 4.73 -2.29
N THR A 49 10.32 3.69 -2.22
CA THR A 49 11.77 3.73 -2.46
C THR A 49 12.22 2.83 -3.63
N GLU A 50 13.37 3.15 -4.23
CA GLU A 50 13.95 2.37 -5.35
C GLU A 50 14.43 0.98 -4.92
N THR A 51 14.85 0.82 -3.66
CA THR A 51 15.30 -0.47 -3.10
C THR A 51 14.63 -0.75 -1.75
N THR A 52 14.89 -1.92 -1.18
CA THR A 52 14.43 -2.29 0.18
C THR A 52 15.03 -1.41 1.27
N SER A 53 16.13 -0.71 1.00
CA SER A 53 16.79 0.14 2.00
C SER A 53 15.96 1.39 2.30
N ASN A 54 15.74 1.64 3.59
CA ASN A 54 15.08 2.83 4.12
C ASN A 54 15.80 4.16 3.82
N THR A 55 17.08 4.10 3.45
CA THR A 55 17.90 5.27 3.07
C THR A 55 18.03 5.44 1.56
N SER A 56 17.44 4.53 0.77
CA SER A 56 17.45 4.66 -0.69
C SER A 56 16.53 5.79 -1.15
N LYS A 57 16.73 6.22 -2.39
CA LYS A 57 16.00 7.34 -2.97
C LYS A 57 14.49 7.09 -2.93
N VAL A 58 13.77 8.09 -2.44
CA VAL A 58 12.31 8.14 -2.49
C VAL A 58 11.88 8.51 -3.91
N VAL A 59 10.97 7.71 -4.47
CA VAL A 59 10.40 7.88 -5.83
C VAL A 59 8.90 8.08 -5.82
N GLY A 60 8.30 8.18 -4.63
CA GLY A 60 6.88 8.37 -4.49
C GLY A 60 6.35 8.24 -3.06
N ARG A 61 5.03 8.25 -2.95
CA ARG A 61 4.29 8.09 -1.69
C ARG A 61 3.15 7.09 -1.86
N GLY A 62 3.00 6.17 -0.91
CA GLY A 62 1.83 5.30 -0.78
C GLY A 62 0.87 5.91 0.23
N GLN A 63 -0.30 6.36 -0.23
CA GLN A 63 -1.25 7.11 0.60
C GLN A 63 -2.64 6.50 0.57
N GLY A 64 -3.26 6.32 1.73
CA GLY A 64 -4.59 5.77 1.83
C GLY A 64 -4.88 5.18 3.20
N MET A 65 -5.51 4.01 3.20
CA MET A 65 -5.86 3.31 4.43
C MET A 65 -5.80 1.79 4.25
N TYR A 66 -5.70 1.09 5.37
CA TYR A 66 -6.04 -0.32 5.45
C TYR A 66 -6.76 -0.62 6.76
N LEU A 67 -7.51 -1.71 6.80
CA LEU A 67 -8.24 -2.13 7.98
C LEU A 67 -8.26 -3.65 8.13
N VAL A 68 -8.44 -4.12 9.36
CA VAL A 68 -8.66 -5.54 9.63
C VAL A 68 -10.14 -5.88 9.47
N GLU A 69 -10.46 -6.66 8.44
CA GLU A 69 -11.85 -6.96 8.07
C GLU A 69 -12.34 -8.35 8.52
N SER A 70 -11.47 -9.19 9.10
CA SER A 70 -11.83 -10.55 9.50
C SER A 70 -11.74 -10.78 11.00
N ARG A 71 -12.77 -11.42 11.56
CA ARG A 71 -12.82 -11.82 12.97
C ARG A 71 -12.09 -13.15 13.25
N SER A 72 -11.88 -13.95 12.21
CA SER A 72 -11.37 -15.32 12.32
C SER A 72 -9.93 -15.49 11.83
N ASN A 73 -9.41 -14.52 11.07
CA ASN A 73 -8.05 -14.53 10.51
C ASN A 73 -7.50 -13.11 10.42
N PHE A 74 -6.18 -12.96 10.30
CA PHE A 74 -5.55 -11.67 10.04
C PHE A 74 -5.63 -11.32 8.54
N HIS A 75 -6.73 -10.69 8.15
CA HIS A 75 -6.98 -10.23 6.78
C HIS A 75 -7.05 -8.72 6.75
N LEU A 76 -6.46 -8.13 5.71
CA LEU A 76 -6.49 -6.69 5.50
C LEU A 76 -7.29 -6.37 4.25
N LEU A 77 -8.22 -5.43 4.37
CA LEU A 77 -8.73 -4.65 3.24
C LEU A 77 -7.83 -3.43 3.10
N VAL A 78 -7.26 -3.22 1.92
CA VAL A 78 -6.44 -2.04 1.62
C VAL A 78 -7.13 -1.18 0.57
N SER A 79 -6.96 0.13 0.71
CA SER A 79 -7.41 1.11 -0.28
C SER A 79 -6.42 2.28 -0.28
N PHE A 80 -5.50 2.29 -1.24
CA PHE A 80 -4.44 3.29 -1.29
C PHE A 80 -4.02 3.61 -2.73
N SER A 81 -3.34 4.73 -2.89
CA SER A 81 -2.74 5.19 -4.14
C SER A 81 -1.22 5.26 -4.01
N ALA A 82 -0.50 4.72 -4.98
CA ALA A 82 0.92 5.00 -5.17
C ALA A 82 1.08 6.23 -6.07
N TYR A 83 1.52 7.34 -5.50
CA TYR A 83 1.90 8.56 -6.21
C TYR A 83 3.36 8.42 -6.60
N LEU A 84 3.64 8.22 -7.89
CA LEU A 84 4.98 8.01 -8.41
C LEU A 84 5.46 9.25 -9.14
N GLU A 85 6.61 9.76 -8.69
CA GLU A 85 7.27 10.92 -9.27
C GLU A 85 8.66 10.50 -9.75
N ASN A 86 8.73 10.13 -11.02
CA ASN A 86 9.95 9.64 -11.65
C ASN A 86 10.19 10.41 -12.97
N PRO A 87 11.46 10.69 -13.37
CA PRO A 87 11.72 11.38 -14.63
C PRO A 87 11.15 10.66 -15.87
N GLN A 88 10.96 9.34 -15.79
CA GLN A 88 10.47 8.50 -16.88
C GLN A 88 8.94 8.41 -16.91
N TYR A 89 8.27 8.50 -15.76
CA TYR A 89 6.81 8.45 -15.64
C TYR A 89 6.32 9.21 -14.41
N ASN A 90 5.18 9.89 -14.57
CA ASN A 90 4.52 10.61 -13.49
C ASN A 90 3.02 10.31 -13.48
N GLY A 91 2.51 9.90 -12.32
CA GLY A 91 1.09 9.69 -12.11
C GLY A 91 0.79 8.83 -10.90
N THR A 92 -0.42 8.29 -10.86
CA THR A 92 -0.89 7.48 -9.73
C THR A 92 -1.36 6.10 -10.17
N ILE A 93 -1.12 5.11 -9.33
CA ILE A 93 -1.71 3.77 -9.43
C ILE A 93 -2.60 3.56 -8.21
N VAL A 94 -3.86 3.17 -8.42
CA VAL A 94 -4.85 3.01 -7.34
C VAL A 94 -5.10 1.53 -7.09
N PHE A 95 -5.00 1.14 -5.82
CA PHE A 95 -5.17 -0.22 -5.36
C PHE A 95 -6.37 -0.32 -4.42
N HIS A 96 -7.16 -1.38 -4.58
CA HIS A 96 -8.24 -1.71 -3.67
C HIS A 96 -8.48 -3.21 -3.65
N GLY A 97 -8.45 -3.82 -2.47
CA GLY A 97 -8.75 -5.24 -2.34
C GLY A 97 -8.35 -5.83 -1.00
N SER A 98 -8.73 -7.09 -0.81
CA SER A 98 -8.52 -7.83 0.42
C SER A 98 -7.48 -8.93 0.24
N TYR A 99 -6.64 -9.15 1.24
CA TYR A 99 -5.70 -10.27 1.25
C TYR A 99 -5.44 -10.82 2.66
N LYS A 100 -4.99 -12.08 2.69
CA LYS A 100 -4.49 -12.73 3.90
C LYS A 100 -3.10 -12.19 4.23
N ALA A 101 -2.98 -11.41 5.29
CA ALA A 101 -1.76 -10.63 5.55
C ALA A 101 -0.52 -11.49 5.83
N LEU A 102 -0.73 -12.71 6.36
CA LEU A 102 0.33 -13.65 6.73
C LEU A 102 0.82 -14.53 5.57
N GLU A 103 0.20 -14.46 4.39
CA GLU A 103 0.68 -15.21 3.22
C GLU A 103 1.94 -14.54 2.66
N PRO A 104 2.96 -15.33 2.22
CA PRO A 104 4.25 -14.80 1.75
C PRO A 104 4.12 -14.00 0.45
N THR A 105 3.04 -14.23 -0.31
CA THR A 105 2.77 -13.57 -1.57
C THR A 105 1.27 -13.30 -1.66
N ARG A 106 0.92 -12.05 -1.94
CA ARG A 106 -0.48 -11.58 -2.01
C ARG A 106 -0.69 -10.85 -3.33
N GLU A 107 -1.83 -11.06 -3.94
CA GLU A 107 -2.23 -10.33 -5.14
C GLU A 107 -3.15 -9.18 -4.75
N LEU A 108 -2.91 -7.99 -5.30
CA LEU A 108 -3.72 -6.80 -5.04
C LEU A 108 -4.18 -6.17 -6.36
N PRO A 109 -5.50 -5.99 -6.59
CA PRO A 109 -6.01 -5.40 -7.81
C PRO A 109 -5.58 -3.95 -8.01
N ILE A 110 -5.23 -3.60 -9.25
CA ILE A 110 -5.10 -2.23 -9.72
C ILE A 110 -6.42 -1.83 -10.36
N ILE A 111 -7.12 -0.90 -9.73
CA ILE A 111 -8.49 -0.52 -10.13
C ILE A 111 -8.54 0.76 -10.97
N ALA A 112 -7.50 1.59 -10.92
CA ALA A 112 -7.40 2.82 -11.70
C ALA A 112 -5.96 3.34 -11.76
N GLY A 113 -5.75 4.37 -12.60
CA GLY A 113 -4.55 5.18 -12.58
C GLY A 113 -4.76 6.55 -13.21
N THR A 114 -3.84 7.48 -12.95
CA THR A 114 -3.84 8.85 -13.49
C THR A 114 -2.50 9.23 -14.10
N GLY A 115 -2.43 10.36 -14.80
CA GLY A 115 -1.18 10.79 -15.46
C GLY A 115 -0.77 9.79 -16.55
N ASP A 116 0.50 9.39 -16.54
CA ASP A 116 1.03 8.37 -17.46
C ASP A 116 0.40 6.99 -17.25
N PHE A 117 -0.22 6.74 -16.08
CA PHE A 117 -0.93 5.52 -15.72
C PHE A 117 -2.44 5.56 -16.04
N ARG A 118 -2.92 6.56 -16.79
CA ARG A 118 -4.34 6.68 -17.09
C ARG A 118 -4.85 5.45 -17.87
N GLY A 119 -5.91 4.82 -17.33
CA GLY A 119 -6.59 3.69 -17.98
C GLY A 119 -5.91 2.33 -17.80
N ILE A 120 -4.92 2.20 -16.92
CA ILE A 120 -4.32 0.90 -16.61
C ILE A 120 -5.30 -0.01 -15.87
N THR A 121 -5.14 -1.31 -16.09
CA THR A 121 -5.78 -2.39 -15.33
C THR A 121 -4.73 -3.46 -15.08
N GLY A 122 -4.79 -4.14 -13.94
CA GLY A 122 -3.85 -5.23 -13.64
C GLY A 122 -3.86 -5.59 -12.17
N TYR A 123 -2.73 -6.10 -11.70
CA TYR A 123 -2.53 -6.49 -10.31
C TYR A 123 -1.09 -6.19 -9.86
N ALA A 124 -0.91 -6.04 -8.56
CA ALA A 124 0.39 -6.06 -7.90
C ALA A 124 0.58 -7.38 -7.16
N ILE A 125 1.83 -7.82 -7.10
CA ILE A 125 2.25 -8.91 -6.22
C ILE A 125 2.99 -8.28 -5.04
N VAL A 126 2.48 -8.53 -3.84
CA VAL A 126 3.00 -7.96 -2.59
C VAL A 126 3.67 -9.04 -1.75
N SER A 127 4.97 -8.85 -1.52
CA SER A 127 5.81 -9.67 -0.64
C SER A 127 6.40 -8.79 0.46
N THR A 128 6.46 -9.32 1.68
CA THR A 128 6.99 -8.66 2.88
C THR A 128 8.15 -9.45 3.44
#